data_AF-A0A242CGA6-F1
#
_entry.id   AF-A0A242CGA6-F1
#
_cell.length_a   1.000
_cell.length_b   1.000
_cell.length_c   1.000
_cell.angle_alpha   90.00
_cell.angle_beta   90.00
_cell.angle_gamma   90.00
#
_symmetry.space_group_name_H-M   'P 1'
#
loop_
_entity.id
_entity.type
_entity.pdbx_description
1 polymer ?
#
loop_
_entity_poly.entity_id
_entity_poly.type
_entity_poly.pdbx_seq_one_letter_code
_entity_poly.pdbx_strand_id
1 'polypeptide(L)'
;MVFKLIVAGNRDFTDYKVVKESLDFFLRNVKNKEAIEIVSGNAKGVDSLGERYAKENNLLLTCFPAKWGTFGNAAGPMRNAEMSKYADALVAFWDKQSRGTQSMVNLAKAGGLKVRIVDISGRK
;
A
#
# COMPACT_ATOMS: atom_id res chain seq x y z
N MET A 1 -6.00 13.43 14.85
CA MET A 1 -5.41 13.38 13.48
C MET A 1 -5.36 11.93 13.04
N VAL A 2 -5.75 11.64 11.80
CA VAL A 2 -5.73 10.29 11.21
C VAL A 2 -4.41 10.07 10.48
N PHE A 3 -3.74 8.96 10.77
CA PHE A 3 -2.51 8.50 10.15
C PHE A 3 -2.84 7.63 8.94
N LYS A 4 -2.34 8.03 7.77
CA LYS A 4 -2.68 7.44 6.47
C LYS A 4 -1.54 6.58 5.97
N LEU A 5 -1.80 5.28 5.86
CA LEU A 5 -0.81 4.26 5.53
C LEU A 5 -1.13 3.65 4.17
N ILE A 6 -0.24 3.84 3.20
CA ILE A 6 -0.28 3.09 1.95
C ILE A 6 0.15 1.66 2.20
N VAL A 7 -0.67 0.72 1.72
CA VAL A 7 -0.29 -0.70 1.59
C VAL A 7 -0.32 -1.04 0.11
N ALA A 8 0.88 -1.26 -0.46
CA ALA A 8 1.04 -1.48 -1.89
C ALA A 8 2.14 -2.50 -2.17
N GLY A 9 2.10 -3.13 -3.34
CA GLY A 9 3.12 -4.12 -3.69
C GLY A 9 2.80 -4.91 -4.95
N ASN A 10 3.37 -6.11 -5.03
CA ASN A 10 3.18 -6.99 -6.18
C ASN A 10 1.72 -7.38 -6.40
N ARG A 11 1.32 -7.40 -7.68
CA ARG A 11 -0.05 -7.76 -8.09
C ARG A 11 -0.35 -9.25 -8.04
N ASP A 12 0.71 -10.07 -8.08
CA ASP A 12 0.60 -11.53 -8.07
C ASP A 12 0.87 -12.12 -6.69
N PHE A 13 1.19 -11.29 -5.69
CA PHE A 13 1.41 -11.76 -4.32
C PHE A 13 0.08 -11.94 -3.59
N THR A 14 -0.13 -13.12 -3.03
CA THR A 14 -1.44 -13.56 -2.50
C THR A 14 -1.40 -14.04 -1.05
N ASP A 15 -0.22 -14.20 -0.46
CA ASP A 15 -0.08 -14.61 0.93
C ASP A 15 -0.51 -13.51 1.91
N TYR A 16 -1.79 -13.56 2.27
CA TYR A 16 -2.39 -12.62 3.23
C TYR A 16 -1.75 -12.69 4.62
N LYS A 17 -1.24 -13.87 5.03
CA LYS A 17 -0.67 -14.03 6.37
C LYS A 17 0.55 -13.13 6.53
N VAL A 18 1.41 -13.08 5.53
CA VAL A 18 2.59 -12.20 5.52
C VAL A 18 2.19 -10.73 5.59
N VAL A 19 1.16 -10.32 4.84
CA VAL A 19 0.66 -8.93 4.88
C VAL A 19 0.14 -8.59 6.27
N LYS A 20 -0.75 -9.44 6.80
CA LYS A 20 -1.37 -9.25 8.12
C LYS A 20 -0.32 -9.18 9.22
N GLU A 21 0.59 -10.14 9.32
CA GLU A 21 1.62 -10.19 10.36
C GLU A 21 2.54 -8.97 10.30
N SER A 22 2.89 -8.52 9.08
CA SER A 22 3.72 -7.32 8.91
C SER A 22 2.99 -6.06 9.39
N LEU A 23 1.72 -5.89 9.03
CA LEU A 23 0.90 -4.75 9.45
C LEU A 23 0.63 -4.77 10.96
N ASP A 24 0.29 -5.94 11.51
CA ASP A 24 0.13 -6.13 12.96
C ASP A 24 1.42 -5.73 13.70
N PHE A 25 2.59 -6.14 13.19
CA PHE A 25 3.87 -5.76 13.77
C PHE A 25 4.14 -4.24 13.68
N PHE A 26 3.92 -3.62 12.52
CA PHE A 26 4.17 -2.18 12.35
C PHE A 26 3.18 -1.31 13.12
N LEU A 27 1.94 -1.76 13.30
CA LEU A 27 0.87 -1.02 13.96
C LEU A 27 0.70 -1.38 15.44
N ARG A 28 1.47 -2.33 15.99
CA ARG A 28 1.32 -2.85 17.37
C ARG A 28 1.29 -1.79 18.49
N ASN A 29 1.91 -0.64 18.27
CA ASN A 29 1.99 0.44 19.26
C ASN A 29 0.91 1.53 19.07
N VAL A 30 0.06 1.40 18.05
CA VAL A 30 -1.04 2.35 17.80
C VAL A 30 -2.22 1.98 18.68
N LYS A 31 -2.45 2.77 19.74
CA LYS A 31 -3.51 2.53 20.72
C LYS A 31 -4.92 2.79 20.19
N ASN A 32 -5.07 3.80 19.33
CA ASN A 32 -6.35 4.16 18.73
C ASN A 32 -6.39 3.74 17.26
N LYS A 33 -7.12 2.65 16.96
CA LYS A 33 -7.25 2.13 15.59
C LYS A 33 -8.07 3.04 14.67
N GLU A 34 -9.01 3.82 15.20
CA GLU A 34 -9.78 4.82 14.43
C GLU A 34 -8.89 5.96 13.91
N ALA A 35 -7.68 6.08 14.45
CA ALA A 35 -6.66 6.99 13.94
C ALA A 35 -5.84 6.41 12.78
N ILE A 36 -6.19 5.25 12.22
CA ILE A 36 -5.50 4.65 11.06
C ILE A 36 -6.44 4.58 9.86
N GLU A 37 -5.94 5.03 8.72
CA GLU A 37 -6.55 4.88 7.42
C GLU A 37 -5.62 4.11 6.48
N ILE A 38 -6.09 3.00 5.93
CA ILE A 38 -5.40 2.29 4.84
C ILE A 38 -5.69 3.00 3.53
N VAL A 39 -4.64 3.27 2.77
CA VAL A 39 -4.69 3.87 1.44
C VAL A 39 -4.32 2.81 0.42
N SER A 40 -5.28 2.40 -0.40
CA SER A 40 -5.13 1.36 -1.42
C SER A 40 -5.14 1.96 -2.81
N GLY A 41 -4.45 1.32 -3.75
CA GLY A 41 -4.59 1.61 -5.17
C GLY A 41 -5.70 0.83 -5.87
N ASN A 42 -6.46 -0.03 -5.16
CA ASN A 42 -7.52 -0.84 -5.75
C ASN A 42 -7.03 -1.74 -6.91
N ALA A 43 -5.83 -2.31 -6.74
CA ALA A 43 -5.26 -3.29 -7.65
C ALA A 43 -5.36 -4.72 -7.06
N LYS A 44 -5.14 -5.73 -7.91
CA LYS A 44 -4.96 -7.12 -7.44
C LYS A 44 -3.69 -7.24 -6.58
N GLY A 45 -3.60 -8.33 -5.83
CA GLY A 45 -2.46 -8.66 -4.99
C GLY A 45 -2.44 -7.83 -3.71
N VAL A 46 -1.30 -7.24 -3.38
CA VAL A 46 -1.07 -6.57 -2.09
C VAL A 46 -2.09 -5.49 -1.78
N ASP A 47 -2.51 -4.68 -2.76
CA ASP A 47 -3.54 -3.65 -2.58
C ASP A 47 -4.86 -4.29 -2.06
N SER A 48 -5.32 -5.37 -2.69
CA SER A 48 -6.50 -6.14 -2.25
C SER A 48 -6.32 -6.76 -0.85
N LEU A 49 -5.11 -7.21 -0.53
CA LEU A 49 -4.77 -7.75 0.80
C LEU A 49 -4.77 -6.65 1.87
N GLY A 50 -4.32 -5.44 1.55
CA GLY A 50 -4.41 -4.27 2.42
C GLY A 50 -5.85 -3.83 2.67
N GLU A 51 -6.69 -3.83 1.64
CA GLU A 51 -8.13 -3.58 1.77
C GLU A 51 -8.83 -4.60 2.66
N ARG A 52 -8.47 -5.88 2.50
CA ARG A 52 -8.95 -6.96 3.37
C ARG A 52 -8.53 -6.70 4.82
N TYR A 53 -7.27 -6.35 5.06
CA TYR A 53 -6.77 -6.04 6.39
C TYR A 53 -7.53 -4.89 7.05
N ALA A 54 -7.81 -3.82 6.30
CA ALA A 54 -8.58 -2.67 6.77
C ALA A 54 -9.98 -3.10 7.22
N LYS A 55 -10.68 -3.88 6.39
CA LYS A 55 -12.04 -4.38 6.68
C LYS A 55 -12.05 -5.30 7.90
N GLU A 56 -11.15 -6.27 7.99
CA GLU A 56 -11.08 -7.21 9.12
C GLU A 56 -10.77 -6.52 10.46
N ASN A 57 -10.07 -5.39 10.43
CA ASN A 57 -9.66 -4.63 11.61
C ASN A 57 -10.52 -3.39 11.90
N ASN A 58 -11.60 -3.16 11.14
CA ASN A 58 -12.43 -1.96 11.22
C ASN A 58 -11.63 -0.66 11.11
N LEU A 59 -10.66 -0.61 10.20
CA LEU A 59 -9.88 0.59 9.89
C LEU A 59 -10.56 1.41 8.79
N LEU A 60 -10.28 2.71 8.75
CA LEU A 60 -10.67 3.55 7.62
C LEU A 60 -9.96 3.07 6.35
N LEU A 61 -10.64 3.20 5.21
CA LEU A 61 -10.12 2.75 3.92
C LEU A 61 -10.46 3.76 2.82
N THR A 62 -9.43 4.20 2.11
CA THR A 62 -9.58 5.02 0.90
C THR A 62 -8.89 4.34 -0.29
N CYS A 63 -9.62 4.21 -1.40
CA CYS A 63 -9.14 3.55 -2.61
C CYS A 63 -8.90 4.56 -3.74
N PHE A 64 -7.74 4.44 -4.38
CA PHE A 64 -7.31 5.25 -5.54
C PHE A 64 -7.24 4.34 -6.78
N PRO A 65 -8.37 4.06 -7.47
CA PRO A 65 -8.36 3.24 -8.68
C PRO A 65 -7.63 3.94 -9.83
N ALA A 66 -6.78 3.20 -10.54
CA ALA A 66 -6.12 3.73 -11.73
C ALA A 66 -7.10 3.90 -12.91
N LYS A 67 -7.12 5.08 -13.51
CA LYS A 67 -8.01 5.46 -14.63
C LYS A 67 -7.47 4.97 -15.99
N TRP A 68 -7.36 3.66 -16.17
CA TRP A 68 -6.77 3.04 -17.37
C TRP A 68 -7.44 3.47 -18.68
N GLY A 69 -8.77 3.61 -18.69
CA GLY A 69 -9.52 4.04 -19.89
C GLY A 69 -9.22 5.49 -20.32
N THR A 70 -8.71 6.32 -19.41
CA THR A 70 -8.41 7.74 -19.69
C THR A 70 -6.93 7.96 -20.00
N PHE A 71 -6.03 7.35 -19.22
CA PHE A 71 -4.60 7.64 -19.27
C PHE A 71 -3.74 6.46 -19.75
N GLY A 72 -4.34 5.33 -20.11
CA GLY A 72 -3.63 4.13 -20.55
C GLY A 72 -2.53 3.75 -19.55
N ASN A 73 -1.32 3.50 -20.06
CA ASN A 73 -0.18 3.09 -19.25
C ASN A 73 0.25 4.11 -18.18
N ALA A 74 -0.08 5.40 -18.34
CA ALA A 74 0.22 6.43 -17.36
C ALA A 74 -0.71 6.41 -16.14
N ALA A 75 -1.86 5.71 -16.22
CA ALA A 75 -2.85 5.67 -15.16
C ALA A 75 -2.29 5.15 -13.83
N GLY A 76 -1.46 4.10 -13.87
CA GLY A 76 -0.82 3.53 -12.68
C GLY A 76 0.16 4.51 -12.00
N PRO A 77 1.16 5.05 -12.73
CA PRO A 77 2.06 6.07 -12.20
C PRO A 77 1.35 7.32 -11.65
N MET A 78 0.34 7.85 -12.35
CA MET A 78 -0.42 9.02 -11.90
C MET A 78 -1.14 8.73 -10.58
N ARG A 79 -1.81 7.58 -10.49
CA ARG A 79 -2.45 7.10 -9.27
C ARG A 79 -1.44 6.96 -8.11
N ASN A 80 -0.27 6.36 -8.35
CA ASN A 80 0.77 6.25 -7.32
C ASN A 80 1.22 7.63 -6.80
N ALA A 81 1.33 8.62 -7.69
CA ALA A 81 1.68 9.98 -7.32
C ALA A 81 0.57 10.63 -6.45
N GLU A 82 -0.70 10.42 -6.79
CA GLU A 82 -1.84 10.88 -5.97
C GLU A 82 -1.81 10.27 -4.56
N MET A 83 -1.64 8.95 -4.45
CA MET A 83 -1.52 8.27 -3.15
C MET A 83 -0.33 8.82 -2.35
N SER A 84 0.83 9.02 -2.99
CA SER A 84 2.04 9.52 -2.29
C SER A 84 1.86 10.93 -1.73
N LYS A 85 1.04 11.78 -2.36
CA LYS A 85 0.72 13.12 -1.85
C LYS A 85 -0.30 13.10 -0.72
N TYR A 86 -1.14 12.06 -0.68
CA TYR A 86 -2.22 11.93 0.30
C TYR A 86 -1.76 11.32 1.63
N ALA A 87 -0.81 10.40 1.60
CA ALA A 87 -0.48 9.55 2.75
C ALA A 87 0.72 10.03 3.58
N ASP A 88 0.83 9.50 4.81
CA ASP A 88 1.91 9.79 5.75
C ASP A 88 3.04 8.74 5.68
N ALA A 89 2.71 7.52 5.26
CA ALA A 89 3.63 6.39 5.23
C ALA A 89 3.28 5.34 4.16
N LEU A 90 4.25 4.48 3.86
CA LEU A 90 4.15 3.37 2.93
C LEU A 90 4.72 2.10 3.57
N VAL A 91 3.96 1.00 3.52
CA VAL A 91 4.48 -0.38 3.62
C VAL A 91 4.40 -1.00 2.23
N ALA A 92 5.57 -1.25 1.65
CA ALA A 92 5.71 -1.84 0.32
C ALA A 92 6.10 -3.32 0.42
N PHE A 93 5.27 -4.22 -0.11
CA PHE A 93 5.60 -5.65 -0.24
C PHE A 93 6.21 -5.88 -1.62
N TRP A 94 7.54 -6.04 -1.67
CA TRP A 94 8.30 -5.96 -2.91
C TRP A 94 9.29 -7.12 -3.08
N ASP A 95 9.33 -7.68 -4.29
CA ASP A 95 10.24 -8.74 -4.74
C ASP A 95 11.54 -8.20 -5.38
N LYS A 96 11.77 -6.88 -5.28
CA LYS A 96 12.88 -6.15 -5.91
C LYS A 96 12.85 -6.12 -7.45
N GLN A 97 11.80 -6.64 -8.08
CA GLN A 97 11.66 -6.72 -9.54
C GLN A 97 10.48 -5.91 -10.08
N SER A 98 9.36 -5.84 -9.35
CA SER A 98 8.18 -5.10 -9.79
C SER A 98 8.48 -3.61 -9.96
N ARG A 99 8.43 -3.15 -11.21
CA ARG A 99 8.59 -1.74 -11.59
C ARG A 99 7.49 -0.87 -11.00
N GLY A 100 6.26 -1.40 -10.90
CA GLY A 100 5.13 -0.67 -10.31
C GLY A 100 5.34 -0.38 -8.83
N THR A 101 5.82 -1.39 -8.08
CA THR A 101 6.14 -1.23 -6.65
C THR A 101 7.35 -0.31 -6.46
N GLN A 102 8.39 -0.46 -7.29
CA GLN A 102 9.55 0.43 -7.28
C GLN A 102 9.15 1.90 -7.51
N SER A 103 8.26 2.16 -8.48
CA SER A 103 7.71 3.49 -8.74
C SER A 103 7.02 4.08 -7.50
N MET A 104 6.17 3.30 -6.83
CA MET A 104 5.50 3.74 -5.60
C MET A 104 6.49 4.04 -4.47
N VAL A 105 7.51 3.19 -4.27
CA VAL A 105 8.57 3.41 -3.28
C VAL A 105 9.35 4.69 -3.56
N ASN A 106 9.72 4.94 -4.81
CA ASN A 106 10.46 6.15 -5.20
C ASN A 106 9.64 7.41 -4.95
N LEU A 107 8.36 7.41 -5.33
CA LEU A 107 7.45 8.53 -5.09
C LEU A 107 7.26 8.79 -3.59
N ALA A 108 7.07 7.74 -2.78
CA ALA A 108 6.93 7.89 -1.33
C ALA A 108 8.19 8.48 -0.68
N LYS A 109 9.38 8.00 -1.07
CA LYS A 109 10.65 8.58 -0.58
C LYS A 109 10.82 10.04 -0.99
N ALA A 110 10.54 10.36 -2.25
CA ALA A 110 10.62 11.74 -2.75
C ALA A 110 9.62 12.67 -2.06
N GLY A 111 8.45 12.16 -1.67
CA GLY A 111 7.43 12.88 -0.90
C GLY A 111 7.69 12.97 0.61
N GLY A 112 8.79 12.41 1.12
CA GLY A 112 9.12 12.45 2.55
C GLY A 112 8.32 11.48 3.43
N LEU A 113 7.63 10.49 2.84
CA LEU A 113 6.85 9.50 3.59
C LEU A 113 7.78 8.57 4.37
N LYS A 114 7.27 8.06 5.50
CA LYS A 114 7.93 6.95 6.21
C LYS A 114 7.77 5.67 5.39
N VAL A 115 8.86 5.10 4.89
CA VAL A 115 8.82 3.90 4.05
C VAL A 115 9.35 2.66 4.79
N ARG A 116 8.57 1.58 4.74
CA ARG A 116 8.99 0.22 5.09
C ARG A 116 8.85 -0.68 3.87
N ILE A 117 9.84 -1.54 3.65
CA ILE A 117 9.83 -2.53 2.57
C ILE A 117 9.84 -3.92 3.23
N VAL A 118 8.88 -4.75 2.86
CA VAL A 118 8.82 -6.16 3.21
C VAL A 118 9.30 -6.95 2.01
N ASP A 119 10.41 -7.65 2.16
CA ASP A 119 10.96 -8.50 1.10
C ASP A 119 10.09 -9.75 0.93
N ILE A 120 9.48 -9.89 -0.24
CA ILE A 120 8.66 -11.04 -0.62
C ILE A 120 9.32 -11.88 -1.73
N SER A 121 10.62 -11.68 -1.98
CA SER A 121 11.36 -12.46 -2.97
C SER A 121 11.25 -13.96 -2.67
N GLY A 122 10.91 -14.75 -3.68
CA GLY A 122 10.71 -16.20 -3.53
C GLY A 122 9.39 -16.61 -2.86
N ARG A 123 8.49 -15.66 -2.59
CA ARG A 123 7.13 -15.93 -2.08
C ARG A 123 6.10 -15.60 -3.17
N LYS A 124 5.00 -16.35 -3.22
CA LYS A 124 3.86 -16.10 -4.11
C LYS A 124 2.59 -15.97 -3.27
#